data_AF-A0A0F9QBT1-F1
#
_entry.id   AF-A0A0F9QBT1-F1
#
_cell.length_a   1.000
_cell.length_b   1.000
_cell.length_c   1.000
_cell.angle_alpha   90.00
_cell.angle_beta   90.00
_cell.angle_gamma   90.00
#
_symmetry.space_group_name_H-M   'P 1'
#
loop_
_entity.id
_entity.type
_entity.pdbx_description
1 polymer ?
#
loop_
_entity_poly.entity_id
_entity_poly.type
_entity_poly.pdbx_seq_one_letter_code
_entity_poly.pdbx_strand_id
1 'polypeptide(L)'
;MEHPKQVKAPWSLDQCVALARFQDCEFMHPFTCGNCQGVVLRPTPHGWLCIHNCGWDQDWAHNFMFEPPVDPLAALHARGQTDAD
;
A
#
# COMPACT_ATOMS: atom_id res chain seq x y z
N MET A 1 -11.34 -6.73 17.55
CA MET A 1 -10.32 -6.36 16.55
C MET A 1 -10.90 -5.23 15.73
N GLU A 2 -10.25 -4.08 15.73
CA GLU A 2 -10.70 -2.94 14.92
C GLU A 2 -10.24 -3.16 13.48
N HIS A 3 -11.16 -3.00 12.52
CA HIS A 3 -10.81 -3.14 11.10
C HIS A 3 -10.03 -1.89 10.65
N PRO A 4 -8.93 -2.05 9.89
CA PRO A 4 -8.17 -0.90 9.42
C PRO A 4 -9.04 0.00 8.54
N LYS A 5 -9.09 1.29 8.88
CA LYS A 5 -9.91 2.30 8.23
C LYS A 5 -9.58 2.38 6.73
N GLN A 6 -10.59 2.43 5.88
CA GLN A 6 -10.42 2.70 4.46
C GLN A 6 -10.38 4.21 4.19
N VAL A 7 -9.53 4.60 3.25
CA VAL A 7 -9.43 5.96 2.69
C VAL A 7 -9.83 5.88 1.22
N LYS A 8 -10.83 6.67 0.82
CA LYS A 8 -11.33 6.74 -0.55
C LYS A 8 -10.57 7.81 -1.35
N ALA A 9 -10.47 7.62 -2.66
CA ALA A 9 -10.02 8.66 -3.58
C ALA A 9 -10.98 9.88 -3.54
N PRO A 10 -10.53 11.11 -3.86
CA PRO A 10 -9.25 11.42 -4.50
C PRO A 10 -8.05 11.35 -3.55
N TRP A 11 -6.94 10.81 -4.05
CA TRP A 11 -5.67 10.79 -3.33
C TRP A 11 -4.74 11.91 -3.80
N SER A 12 -3.97 12.48 -2.89
CA SER A 12 -2.88 13.40 -3.27
C SER A 12 -1.75 12.64 -3.99
N LEU A 13 -0.87 13.36 -4.68
CA LEU A 13 0.30 12.75 -5.31
C LEU A 13 1.20 12.06 -4.27
N ASP A 14 1.37 12.65 -3.08
CA ASP A 14 2.14 12.05 -1.98
C ASP A 14 1.51 10.75 -1.49
N GLN A 15 0.17 10.71 -1.41
CA GLN A 15 -0.57 9.50 -1.09
C GLN A 15 -0.38 8.42 -2.17
N CYS A 16 -0.39 8.78 -3.46
CA CYS A 16 -0.08 7.82 -4.53
C CYS A 16 1.35 7.27 -4.42
N VAL A 17 2.33 8.13 -4.10
CA VAL A 17 3.73 7.71 -3.89
C VAL A 17 3.83 6.75 -2.70
N ALA A 18 3.14 7.05 -1.59
CA ALA A 18 3.12 6.17 -0.42
C ALA A 18 2.52 4.79 -0.76
N LEU A 19 1.38 4.77 -1.46
CA LEU A 19 0.75 3.53 -1.91
C LEU A 19 1.65 2.72 -2.86
N ALA A 20 2.36 3.39 -3.77
CA ALA A 20 3.29 2.73 -4.67
C ALA A 20 4.44 2.07 -3.89
N ARG A 21 5.06 2.83 -2.97
CA ARG A 21 6.10 2.32 -2.07
C ARG A 21 5.62 1.15 -1.22
N PHE A 22 4.38 1.20 -0.74
CA PHE A 22 3.79 0.12 0.04
C PHE A 22 3.66 -1.17 -0.79
N GLN A 23 3.27 -1.09 -2.06
CA GLN A 23 3.23 -2.28 -2.93
C GLN A 23 4.64 -2.79 -3.30
N ASP A 24 5.61 -1.89 -3.42
CA ASP A 24 6.99 -2.22 -3.80
C ASP A 24 7.82 -2.81 -2.65
N CYS A 25 7.33 -2.75 -1.40
CA CYS A 25 8.12 -3.20 -0.24
C CYS A 25 8.18 -4.73 -0.05
N GLU A 26 7.47 -5.50 -0.88
CA GLU A 26 7.41 -6.98 -0.89
C GLU A 26 6.94 -7.66 0.40
N PHE A 27 6.75 -6.93 1.51
CA PHE A 27 6.23 -7.46 2.78
C PHE A 27 4.74 -7.80 2.73
N MET A 28 4.00 -7.24 1.77
CA MET A 28 2.55 -7.39 1.64
C MET A 28 2.20 -7.70 0.19
N HIS A 29 1.16 -8.52 -0.03
CA HIS A 29 0.66 -8.77 -1.38
C HIS A 29 0.11 -7.46 -1.99
N PRO A 30 0.55 -7.08 -3.21
CA PRO A 30 0.05 -5.88 -3.86
C PRO A 30 -1.41 -6.03 -4.27
N PHE A 31 -2.10 -4.92 -4.48
CA PHE A 31 -3.41 -4.99 -5.12
C PHE A 31 -3.26 -5.39 -6.58
N THR A 32 -4.11 -6.32 -7.00
CA THR A 32 -4.14 -6.86 -8.35
C THR A 32 -5.50 -6.65 -8.99
N CYS A 33 -5.51 -6.50 -10.31
CA CYS A 33 -6.72 -6.27 -11.08
C CYS A 33 -7.58 -7.53 -11.09
N GLY A 34 -8.83 -7.45 -10.65
CA GLY A 34 -9.75 -8.58 -10.75
C GLY A 34 -10.20 -8.92 -12.18
N ASN A 35 -10.06 -7.98 -13.13
CA ASN A 35 -10.38 -8.20 -14.54
C ASN A 35 -9.17 -8.71 -15.36
N CYS A 36 -7.94 -8.51 -14.89
CA CYS A 36 -6.72 -8.89 -15.62
C CYS A 36 -5.79 -9.70 -14.71
N GLN A 37 -5.67 -11.00 -14.99
CA GLN A 37 -4.86 -11.90 -14.17
C GLN A 37 -3.40 -11.47 -14.10
N GLY A 38 -2.86 -11.42 -12.88
CA GLY A 38 -1.45 -11.11 -12.62
C GLY A 38 -1.07 -9.64 -12.78
N VAL A 39 -2.03 -8.75 -13.04
CA VAL A 39 -1.72 -7.33 -13.23
C VAL A 39 -1.79 -6.59 -11.90
N VAL A 40 -0.66 -6.03 -11.47
CA VAL A 40 -0.58 -5.13 -10.31
C VAL A 40 -1.22 -3.79 -10.66
N LEU A 41 -2.06 -3.28 -9.77
CA LEU A 41 -2.70 -1.98 -9.93
C LEU A 41 -1.73 -0.85 -9.57
N ARG A 42 -1.83 0.28 -10.29
CA ARG A 42 -1.04 1.49 -10.02
C ARG A 42 -1.91 2.52 -9.30
N PRO A 43 -1.43 3.14 -8.21
CA PRO A 43 -2.20 4.18 -7.54
C PRO A 43 -2.21 5.46 -8.40
N THR A 44 -3.37 6.09 -8.46
CA THR A 44 -3.57 7.38 -9.12
C THR A 44 -4.45 8.27 -8.24
N PRO A 45 -4.53 9.58 -8.49
CA PRO A 45 -5.44 10.46 -7.75
C PRO A 45 -6.91 10.03 -7.82
N HIS A 46 -7.31 9.18 -8.77
CA HIS A 46 -8.68 8.70 -8.93
C HIS A 46 -8.91 7.27 -8.42
N GLY A 47 -7.90 6.62 -7.85
CA GLY A 47 -7.98 5.23 -7.41
C GLY A 47 -6.92 4.33 -8.04
N TRP A 48 -7.13 3.03 -7.94
CA TRP A 48 -6.26 1.99 -8.46
C TRP A 48 -6.50 1.77 -9.96
N LEU A 49 -5.50 2.07 -10.78
CA LEU A 49 -5.53 1.93 -12.22
C LEU A 49 -4.90 0.61 -12.68
N CYS A 50 -5.62 -0.15 -13.49
CA CYS A 50 -5.04 -1.25 -14.25
C CYS A 50 -4.30 -0.72 -15.50
N ILE A 51 -3.08 -1.19 -15.76
CA ILE A 51 -2.28 -0.74 -16.91
C ILE A 51 -2.94 -1.02 -18.26
N HIS A 52 -3.82 -2.02 -18.33
CA HIS A 52 -4.58 -2.33 -19.54
C HIS A 52 -5.85 -1.47 -19.70
N ASN A 53 -6.14 -0.58 -18.75
CA ASN A 53 -7.33 0.27 -18.74
C ASN A 53 -8.64 -0.52 -18.96
N CYS A 54 -8.77 -1.66 -18.29
CA CYS A 54 -9.87 -2.62 -18.48
C CYS A 54 -11.18 -2.26 -17.75
N GLY A 55 -11.31 -1.04 -17.25
CA GLY A 55 -12.50 -0.58 -16.51
C GLY A 55 -12.66 -1.16 -15.11
N TRP A 56 -11.62 -1.77 -14.52
CA TRP A 56 -11.61 -2.13 -13.10
C TRP A 56 -11.72 -0.87 -12.25
N ASP A 57 -12.66 -0.87 -11.29
CA ASP A 57 -12.93 0.25 -10.41
C ASP A 57 -12.67 -0.14 -8.95
N GLN A 58 -11.63 0.46 -8.37
CA GLN A 58 -11.29 0.33 -6.96
C GLN A 58 -10.65 1.64 -6.52
N ASP A 59 -11.35 2.36 -5.64
CA ASP A 59 -11.03 3.73 -5.21
C ASP A 59 -10.68 3.81 -3.72
N TRP A 60 -10.36 2.69 -3.08
CA TRP A 60 -10.06 2.63 -1.66
C TRP A 60 -8.71 1.95 -1.36
N ALA A 61 -8.06 2.40 -0.30
CA ALA A 61 -6.90 1.75 0.31
C ALA A 61 -7.03 1.79 1.84
N HIS A 62 -6.36 0.89 2.56
CA HIS A 62 -6.33 0.99 4.02
C HIS A 62 -5.42 2.13 4.45
N ASN A 63 -5.77 2.81 5.55
CA ASN A 63 -5.06 3.99 6.04
C ASN A 63 -3.57 3.73 6.36
N PHE A 64 -3.23 2.55 6.86
CA PHE A 64 -1.84 2.18 7.15
C PHE A 64 -0.96 2.09 5.89
N MET A 65 -1.56 1.96 4.70
CA MET A 65 -0.81 1.88 3.45
C MET A 65 -0.23 3.24 3.01
N PHE A 66 -0.63 4.34 3.66
CA PHE A 66 -0.08 5.68 3.41
C PHE A 66 1.12 6.00 4.30
N GLU A 67 1.46 5.12 5.23
CA GLU A 67 2.62 5.26 6.11
C GLU A 67 3.80 4.46 5.53
N PRO A 68 5.06 4.83 5.83
CA PRO A 68 6.22 4.03 5.42
C PRO A 68 6.07 2.59 5.89
N PRO A 69 6.26 1.58 5.00
CA PRO A 69 6.18 0.19 5.40
C PRO A 69 7.22 -0.09 6.47
N VAL A 70 6.78 -0.58 7.62
CA VAL A 70 7.68 -1.00 8.70
C VAL A 70 8.27 -2.34 8.29
N ASP A 71 9.55 -2.35 7.92
CA ASP A 71 10.28 -3.61 7.78
C ASP A 71 10.25 -4.33 9.14
N PRO A 72 9.59 -5.50 9.23
CA PRO A 72 9.48 -6.21 10.50
C PRO A 72 10.85 -6.64 11.05
N LEU A 73 11.87 -6.84 10.20
CA LEU A 73 13.24 -7.11 10.64
C LEU A 73 13.92 -5.85 11.18
N ALA A 74 13.74 -4.70 10.52
CA ALA A 74 14.25 -3.42 11.04
C ALA A 74 13.60 -3.05 12.39
N ALA A 75 12.30 -3.30 12.54
CA ALA A 75 11.59 -3.06 13.80
C ALA A 75 12.04 -3.99 14.93
N LEU A 76 12.43 -5.23 14.61
CA LEU A 76 13.02 -6.17 15.58
C LEU A 76 14.44 -5.74 16.00
N HIS A 77 15.29 -5.30 15.05
CA HIS A 77 16.62 -4.79 15.37
C HIS A 77 16.58 -3.53 16.24
N ALA A 78 15.64 -2.62 15.98
CA ALA A 78 15.47 -1.40 16.79
C ALA A 78 15.08 -1.70 18.25
N ARG A 79 14.38 -2.82 18.51
CA ARG A 79 13.98 -3.25 19.86
C ARG A 79 15.06 -4.03 20.61
N GLY A 80 16.09 -4.52 19.91
CA GLY A 80 17.21 -5.25 20.50
C GLY A 80 18.37 -4.37 20.98
N GLN A 81 18.28 -3.05 20.83
CA GLN A 81 19.38 -2.10 21.10
C GLN A 81 19.17 -1.27 22.40
N THR A 82 18.10 -1.50 23.16
CA THR A 82 17.94 -0.94 24.52
C THR A 82 18.20 -2.07 25.51
N ASP A 83 19.45 -2.21 25.95
CA ASP A 83 19.89 -2.82 27.23
C ASP A 83 21.38 -3.18 27.14
N ALA A 84 22.23 -2.17 27.00
CA ALA A 84 23.66 -2.26 27.31
C ALA A 84 24.21 -0.83 27.45
N ASP A 85 24.08 -0.26 28.65
CA ASP A 85 25.06 0.61 29.32
C ASP A 85 24.68 0.79 30.80
#